data_AF-A0A8T3PAR5-F1
#
_entry.id   AF-A0A8T3PAR5-F1
#
_cell.length_a   1.000
_cell.length_b   1.000
_cell.length_c   1.000
_cell.angle_alpha   90.00
_cell.angle_beta   90.00
_cell.angle_gamma   90.00
#
_symmetry.space_group_name_H-M   'P 1'
#
loop_
_entity.id
_entity.type
_entity.pdbx_description
1 polymer ?
#
loop_
_entity_poly.entity_id
_entity_poly.type
_entity_poly.pdbx_seq_one_letter_code
_entity_poly.pdbx_strand_id
1 'polypeptide(L)'
;ALNVDLDTTLTVAAANTYRLFARDLPRYQRAQPQRLHRDFIDTTGTVTVTDDHVTVALKPKTYTPVLFDAGYPELDVPIPWWNQRTLRFTFPPR
;
A
#
# COMPACT_ATOMS: atom_id res chain seq x y z
N ALA A 1 -22.85 22.42 -3.03
CA ALA A 1 -23.18 21.05 -3.48
C ALA A 1 -21.94 20.33 -3.98
N LEU A 2 -21.25 20.86 -5.00
CA LEU A 2 -20.11 20.19 -5.66
C LEU A 2 -18.99 19.68 -4.73
N ASN A 3 -18.62 20.44 -3.69
CA ASN A 3 -17.55 20.02 -2.76
C ASN A 3 -17.99 18.88 -1.81
N VAL A 4 -19.24 18.93 -1.35
CA VAL A 4 -19.78 17.93 -0.40
C VAL A 4 -19.96 16.57 -1.09
N ASP A 5 -20.36 16.58 -2.36
CA ASP A 5 -20.52 15.37 -3.16
C ASP A 5 -19.15 14.72 -3.46
N LEU A 6 -18.12 15.54 -3.70
CA LEU A 6 -16.75 15.07 -3.86
C LEU A 6 -16.20 14.47 -2.56
N ASP A 7 -16.33 15.15 -1.43
CA ASP A 7 -15.85 14.66 -0.12
C ASP A 7 -16.49 13.31 0.24
N THR A 8 -17.80 13.18 -0.02
CA THR A 8 -18.53 11.93 0.21
C THR A 8 -18.02 10.82 -0.71
N THR A 9 -17.80 11.12 -1.99
CA THR A 9 -17.27 10.16 -2.97
C THR A 9 -15.86 9.70 -2.61
N LEU A 10 -14.97 10.63 -2.22
CA LEU A 10 -13.61 10.32 -1.79
C LEU A 10 -13.59 9.48 -0.51
N THR A 11 -14.51 9.74 0.42
CA THR A 11 -14.66 8.93 1.64
C THR A 11 -15.00 7.47 1.31
N VAL A 12 -15.97 7.25 0.41
CA VAL A 12 -16.35 5.90 -0.04
C VAL A 12 -15.21 5.24 -0.81
N ALA A 13 -14.51 5.97 -1.67
CA ALA A 13 -13.36 5.46 -2.41
C ALA A 13 -12.25 5.02 -1.46
N ALA A 14 -11.89 5.85 -0.48
CA ALA A 14 -10.91 5.50 0.55
C ALA A 14 -11.30 4.24 1.32
N ALA A 15 -12.56 4.15 1.77
CA ALA A 15 -13.06 2.98 2.50
C ALA A 15 -12.95 1.69 1.67
N ASN A 16 -13.28 1.75 0.38
CA ASN A 16 -13.16 0.61 -0.53
C ASN A 16 -11.70 0.23 -0.77
N THR A 17 -10.80 1.19 -0.94
CA THR A 17 -9.36 0.92 -1.09
C THR A 17 -8.79 0.21 0.15
N TYR A 18 -9.15 0.65 1.36
CA TYR A 18 -8.75 -0.06 2.59
C TYR A 18 -9.33 -1.48 2.66
N ARG A 19 -10.57 -1.69 2.19
CA ARG A 19 -11.19 -3.03 2.15
C ARG A 19 -10.50 -3.96 1.17
N LEU A 20 -10.15 -3.46 -0.02
CA LEU A 20 -9.40 -4.23 -1.01
C LEU A 20 -8.02 -4.60 -0.47
N PHE A 21 -7.30 -3.64 0.10
CA PHE A 21 -6.02 -3.88 0.75
C PHE A 21 -6.13 -4.95 1.86
N ALA A 22 -7.11 -4.83 2.74
CA ALA A 22 -7.31 -5.77 3.84
C ALA A 22 -7.59 -7.21 3.39
N ARG A 23 -8.26 -7.40 2.24
CA ARG A 23 -8.64 -8.71 1.72
C ARG A 23 -7.42 -9.58 1.42
N ASP A 24 -6.37 -8.95 0.93
CA ASP A 24 -5.16 -9.62 0.46
C ASP A 24 -4.14 -9.83 1.60
N LEU A 25 -4.43 -9.32 2.81
CA LEU A 25 -3.60 -9.49 4.00
C LEU A 25 -4.10 -10.63 4.91
N PRO A 26 -3.29 -11.66 5.18
CA PRO A 26 -3.65 -12.74 6.08
C PRO A 26 -4.02 -12.24 7.48
N ARG A 27 -5.19 -12.67 8.00
CA ARG A 27 -5.75 -12.31 9.33
C ARG A 27 -6.19 -10.85 9.47
N TYR A 28 -6.14 -10.06 8.41
CA TYR A 28 -6.55 -8.64 8.41
C TYR A 28 -7.80 -8.37 7.59
N GLN A 29 -8.45 -9.39 7.01
CA GLN A 29 -9.61 -9.24 6.11
C GLN A 29 -10.81 -8.51 6.74
N ARG A 30 -10.93 -8.54 8.06
CA ARG A 30 -11.97 -7.84 8.84
C ARG A 30 -11.45 -6.66 9.64
N ALA A 31 -10.19 -6.26 9.46
CA ALA A 31 -9.60 -5.14 10.17
C ALA A 31 -10.26 -3.82 9.77
N GLN A 32 -10.38 -2.90 10.73
CA GLN A 32 -10.89 -1.56 10.49
C GLN A 32 -9.81 -0.67 9.85
N PRO A 33 -10.19 0.34 9.05
CA PRO A 33 -9.23 1.25 8.40
C PRO A 33 -8.21 1.87 9.35
N GLN A 34 -8.60 2.30 10.56
CA GLN A 34 -7.64 2.89 11.51
C GLN A 34 -6.53 1.91 11.92
N ARG A 35 -6.86 0.62 12.06
CA ARG A 35 -5.88 -0.41 12.38
C ARG A 35 -4.93 -0.65 11.21
N LEU A 36 -5.47 -0.76 10.00
CA LEU A 36 -4.67 -0.93 8.77
C LEU A 36 -3.71 0.26 8.57
N HIS A 37 -4.21 1.48 8.78
CA HIS A 37 -3.41 2.69 8.70
C HIS A 37 -2.22 2.61 9.65
N ARG A 38 -2.45 2.43 10.95
CA ARG A 38 -1.38 2.37 11.96
C ARG A 38 -0.38 1.24 11.71
N ASP A 39 -0.89 0.05 11.36
CA ASP A 39 -0.08 -1.16 11.28
C ASP A 39 0.77 -1.17 9.98
N PHE A 40 0.28 -0.60 8.86
CA PHE A 40 0.92 -0.71 7.54
C PHE A 40 1.16 0.62 6.78
N ILE A 41 0.26 1.60 6.86
CA ILE A 41 0.33 2.82 6.03
C ILE A 41 1.13 3.94 6.71
N ASP A 42 0.98 4.09 8.02
CA ASP A 42 1.73 5.02 8.86
C ASP A 42 3.15 4.47 9.08
N THR A 43 3.94 4.51 8.03
CA THR A 43 5.30 4.01 8.01
C THR A 43 6.20 4.93 7.21
N THR A 44 7.47 4.95 7.57
CA THR A 44 8.49 5.64 6.79
C THR A 44 9.16 4.67 5.82
N GLY A 45 9.74 5.23 4.77
CA GLY A 45 10.49 4.47 3.78
C GLY A 45 11.24 5.39 2.84
N THR A 46 12.00 4.78 1.95
CA THR A 46 12.73 5.48 0.89
C THR A 46 12.14 5.08 -0.45
N VAL A 47 11.82 6.06 -1.28
CA VAL A 47 11.39 5.82 -2.66
C VAL A 47 12.55 6.11 -3.59
N THR A 48 12.94 5.12 -4.38
CA THR A 48 13.96 5.25 -5.41
C THR A 48 13.31 5.06 -6.77
N VAL A 49 13.46 6.03 -7.66
CA VAL A 49 12.94 5.99 -9.03
C VAL A 49 14.11 5.75 -9.97
N THR A 50 14.01 4.71 -10.80
CA THR A 50 14.92 4.41 -11.90
C THR A 50 14.20 4.58 -13.24
N ASP A 51 14.88 4.30 -14.34
CA ASP A 51 14.29 4.42 -15.68
C ASP A 51 13.16 3.40 -15.91
N ASP A 52 13.25 2.24 -15.28
CA ASP A 52 12.40 1.07 -15.49
C ASP A 52 11.55 0.69 -14.26
N HIS A 53 11.91 1.13 -13.05
CA HIS A 53 11.23 0.74 -11.81
C HIS A 53 11.06 1.92 -10.85
N VAL A 54 10.09 1.78 -9.95
CA VAL A 54 9.94 2.57 -8.73
C VAL A 54 10.00 1.59 -7.57
N THR A 55 11.05 1.70 -6.74
CA THR A 55 11.23 0.85 -5.57
C THR A 55 10.86 1.60 -4.30
N VAL A 56 9.95 1.04 -3.51
CA VAL A 56 9.59 1.55 -2.19
C VAL A 56 10.23 0.67 -1.12
N ALA A 57 11.29 1.17 -0.50
CA ALA A 57 11.96 0.52 0.62
C ALA A 57 11.26 0.89 1.93
N LEU A 58 10.43 0.00 2.46
CA LEU A 58 9.67 0.24 3.69
C LEU A 58 10.53 -0.05 4.93
N LYS A 59 10.49 0.84 5.93
CA LYS A 59 11.16 0.59 7.20
C LYS A 59 10.55 -0.64 7.89
N PRO A 60 11.34 -1.62 8.36
CA PRO A 60 10.81 -2.79 9.06
C PRO A 60 10.06 -2.39 10.36
N LYS A 61 8.82 -2.84 10.48
CA LYS A 61 7.96 -2.74 11.68
C LYS A 61 7.54 -4.13 12.17
N THR A 62 6.82 -4.17 13.30
CA THR A 62 6.28 -5.40 13.91
C THR A 62 5.43 -6.23 12.94
N TYR A 63 4.63 -5.59 12.08
CA TYR A 63 3.68 -6.27 11.20
C TYR A 63 4.20 -6.49 9.77
N THR A 64 5.45 -6.15 9.48
CA THR A 64 6.08 -6.40 8.18
C THR A 64 5.93 -7.85 7.71
N PRO A 65 6.06 -8.89 8.58
CA PRO A 65 5.85 -10.28 8.15
C PRO A 65 4.50 -10.53 7.46
N VAL A 66 3.45 -9.78 7.79
CA VAL A 66 2.15 -9.91 7.11
C VAL A 66 2.21 -9.46 5.65
N LEU A 67 3.04 -8.46 5.34
CA LEU A 67 3.28 -8.03 3.95
C LEU A 67 4.11 -9.06 3.18
N PHE A 68 5.05 -9.73 3.85
CA PHE A 68 5.77 -10.88 3.27
C PHE A 68 4.80 -12.01 2.93
N ASP A 69 3.96 -12.41 3.88
CA ASP A 69 2.96 -13.49 3.68
C ASP A 69 1.93 -13.13 2.59
N ALA A 70 1.70 -11.84 2.36
CA ALA A 70 0.83 -11.32 1.30
C ALA A 70 1.54 -11.16 -0.07
N GLY A 71 2.82 -11.51 -0.20
CA GLY A 71 3.56 -11.49 -1.46
C GLY A 71 4.06 -10.12 -1.92
N TYR A 72 4.18 -9.14 -1.00
CA TYR A 72 4.72 -7.82 -1.34
C TYR A 72 6.19 -7.81 -1.80
N PRO A 73 7.09 -8.67 -1.30
CA PRO A 73 8.46 -8.73 -1.80
C PRO A 73 8.56 -9.15 -3.28
N GLU A 74 7.63 -9.98 -3.75
CA GLU A 74 7.59 -10.51 -5.12
C GLU A 74 6.74 -9.66 -6.06
N LEU A 75 6.04 -8.65 -5.54
CA LEU A 75 5.13 -7.79 -6.30
C LEU A 75 5.90 -6.94 -7.32
N ASP A 76 5.48 -7.03 -8.58
CA ASP A 76 6.01 -6.26 -9.69
C ASP A 76 4.84 -5.71 -10.54
N VAL A 77 4.36 -4.52 -10.19
CA VAL A 77 3.12 -3.97 -10.77
C VAL A 77 3.44 -2.92 -11.82
N PRO A 78 3.15 -3.14 -13.11
CA PRO A 78 3.31 -2.09 -14.11
C PRO A 78 2.32 -0.97 -13.83
N ILE A 79 2.81 0.27 -13.75
CA ILE A 79 1.98 1.46 -13.58
C ILE A 79 1.93 2.22 -14.90
N PRO A 80 0.81 2.16 -15.65
CA PRO A 80 0.80 2.61 -17.05
C PRO A 80 1.15 4.09 -17.23
N TRP A 81 0.73 4.92 -16.27
CA TRP A 81 0.99 6.36 -16.27
C TRP A 81 2.38 6.75 -15.71
N TRP A 82 3.24 5.78 -15.39
CA TRP A 82 4.64 6.02 -15.00
C TRP A 82 5.64 5.72 -16.12
N ASN A 83 5.24 5.92 -17.38
CA ASN A 83 6.00 5.48 -18.57
C ASN A 83 6.29 3.96 -18.56
N GLN A 84 5.29 3.17 -18.17
CA GLN A 84 5.40 1.70 -18.04
C GLN A 84 6.44 1.21 -17.00
N ARG A 85 6.92 2.09 -16.11
CA ARG A 85 7.72 1.65 -14.96
C ARG A 85 6.89 0.73 -14.07
N THR A 86 7.57 -0.21 -13.42
CA THR A 86 6.92 -1.11 -12.46
C THR A 86 7.18 -0.70 -11.02
N LEU A 87 6.20 -0.91 -10.15
CA LEU A 87 6.27 -0.70 -8.72
C LEU A 87 6.75 -1.98 -8.02
N ARG A 88 7.75 -1.84 -7.16
CA ARG A 88 8.27 -2.91 -6.30
C ARG A 88 8.40 -2.45 -4.86
N PHE A 89 8.31 -3.40 -3.93
CA PHE A 89 8.54 -3.16 -2.51
C PHE A 89 9.80 -3.89 -2.05
N THR A 90 10.61 -3.22 -1.24
CA THR A 90 11.76 -3.84 -0.58
C THR A 90 11.68 -3.61 0.92
N PHE A 91 12.25 -4.55 1.67
CA PHE A 91 12.25 -4.56 3.12
C PHE A 91 13.71 -4.75 3.55
N PRO A 92 14.42 -3.66 3.92
CA PRO A 92 15.82 -3.75 4.30
C PRO A 92 15.98 -4.72 5.50
N PRO A 93 17.06 -5.51 5.56
CA PRO A 93 17.39 -6.26 6.76
C PRO A 93 17.57 -5.29 7.95
N ARG A 94 17.23 -5.77 9.16
CA ARG A 94 17.39 -5.00 10.41
C ARG A 94 18.85 -4.70 10.71
#